data_AF-A0A2K8P6D9-F1
#
_entry.id   AF-A0A2K8P6D9-F1
#
_cell.length_a   1.000
_cell.length_b   1.000
_cell.length_c   1.000
_cell.angle_alpha   90.00
_cell.angle_beta   90.00
_cell.angle_gamma   90.00
#
_symmetry.space_group_name_H-M   'P 1'
#
loop_
_entity.id
_entity.type
_entity.pdbx_description
1 polymer ?
#
loop_
_entity_poly.entity_id
_entity_poly.type
_entity_poly.pdbx_seq_one_letter_code
_entity_poly.pdbx_strand_id
1 'polypeptide(L)'
;MESLSNIDLVYQVLKKRKNPMKLMAIWDAIKDKAINHKNDENEAIADLYSDLVLDVRFALSTKGEWALSDDSKIEDVKKKFDSKPIKNKTIETDDEIEDKISEDEDDENPEIYDDLFVEEEEDDSTSIYYNEDEDENM
;
A
#
# COMPACT_ATOMS: atom_id res chain seq x y z
N MET A 1 25.20 15.75 -11.73
CA MET A 1 25.11 14.71 -10.68
C MET A 1 23.67 14.24 -10.72
N GLU A 2 23.42 13.00 -11.12
CA GLU A 2 22.08 12.43 -11.04
C GLU A 2 21.68 12.43 -9.56
N SER A 3 20.64 13.18 -9.25
CA SER A 3 19.94 13.08 -7.97
C SER A 3 19.45 11.65 -7.83
N LEU A 4 20.07 10.88 -6.93
CA LEU A 4 19.59 9.56 -6.56
C LEU A 4 18.19 9.72 -5.97
N SER A 5 17.24 8.95 -6.50
CA SER A 5 15.88 8.93 -5.97
C SER A 5 15.87 8.34 -4.56
N ASN A 6 14.82 8.62 -3.78
CA ASN A 6 14.68 8.09 -2.42
C ASN A 6 14.69 6.54 -2.43
N ILE A 7 14.10 5.91 -3.44
CA ILE A 7 14.09 4.45 -3.59
C ILE A 7 15.49 3.87 -3.87
N ASP A 8 16.33 4.59 -4.64
CA ASP A 8 17.71 4.17 -4.89
C ASP A 8 18.59 4.28 -3.64
N LEU A 9 18.33 5.29 -2.80
CA LEU A 9 18.98 5.40 -1.50
C LEU A 9 18.63 4.22 -0.59
N VAL A 10 17.36 3.82 -0.54
CA VAL A 10 16.94 2.63 0.21
C VAL A 10 17.61 1.36 -0.32
N TYR A 11 17.65 1.19 -1.64
CA TYR A 11 18.33 0.05 -2.25
C TYR A 11 19.80 -0.05 -1.79
N GLN A 12 20.53 1.07 -1.77
CA GLN A 12 21.92 1.09 -1.29
C GLN A 12 22.04 0.75 0.21
N VAL A 13 21.12 1.23 1.05
CA VAL A 13 21.11 0.95 2.49
C VAL A 13 20.90 -0.55 2.73
N LEU A 14 19.90 -1.13 2.10
CA LEU A 14 19.57 -2.55 2.26
C LEU A 14 20.66 -3.45 1.66
N LYS A 15 21.24 -3.09 0.52
CA LYS A 15 22.36 -3.80 -0.10
C LYS A 15 23.61 -3.85 0.79
N LYS A 16 23.86 -2.80 1.58
CA LYS A 16 25.00 -2.74 2.52
C LYS A 16 24.74 -3.53 3.80
N ARG A 17 23.54 -3.44 4.39
CA ARG A 17 23.24 -4.12 5.67
C ARG A 17 22.88 -5.60 5.52
N LYS A 18 22.40 -6.07 4.35
CA LYS A 18 21.98 -7.46 4.07
C LYS A 18 21.02 -8.07 5.11
N ASN A 19 20.36 -7.23 5.89
CA ASN A 19 19.44 -7.63 6.96
C ASN A 19 18.15 -6.83 6.81
N PRO A 20 16.99 -7.44 7.09
CA PRO A 20 15.71 -6.75 7.07
C PRO A 20 15.69 -5.57 8.03
N MET A 21 14.98 -4.51 7.64
CA MET A 21 14.91 -3.26 8.41
C MET A 21 13.50 -2.66 8.40
N LYS A 22 13.08 -2.07 9.52
CA LYS A 22 11.80 -1.36 9.60
C LYS A 22 11.81 -0.08 8.77
N LEU A 23 10.65 0.30 8.24
CA LEU A 23 10.49 1.52 7.42
C LEU A 23 11.07 2.77 8.08
N MET A 24 10.76 3.02 9.36
CA MET A 24 11.26 4.20 10.07
C MET A 24 12.79 4.21 10.20
N ALA A 25 13.41 3.05 10.41
CA ALA A 25 14.87 2.94 10.47
C ALA A 25 15.52 3.12 9.09
N ILE A 26 14.82 2.76 8.01
CA ILE A 26 15.23 3.05 6.64
C ILE A 26 15.15 4.56 6.39
N TRP A 27 14.03 5.18 6.73
CA TRP A 27 13.82 6.63 6.61
C TRP A 27 14.89 7.41 7.36
N ASP A 28 15.14 7.07 8.63
CA ASP A 28 16.20 7.69 9.43
C ASP A 28 17.60 7.55 8.80
N ALA A 29 17.86 6.47 8.07
CA ALA A 29 19.13 6.26 7.38
C ALA A 29 19.27 7.05 6.09
N ILE A 30 18.15 7.46 5.46
CA ILE A 30 18.17 8.18 4.19
C ILE A 30 17.76 9.65 4.31
N LYS A 31 17.09 10.09 5.38
CA LYS A 31 16.51 11.44 5.52
C LYS A 31 17.50 12.59 5.29
N ASP A 32 18.77 12.41 5.67
CA ASP A 32 19.82 13.41 5.47
C ASP A 32 20.23 13.59 3.99
N LYS A 33 19.90 12.61 3.15
CA LYS A 33 20.25 12.55 1.72
C LYS A 33 19.03 12.48 0.81
N ALA A 34 17.87 12.22 1.38
CA ALA A 34 16.61 12.10 0.70
C ALA A 34 16.24 13.46 0.14
N ILE A 35 15.70 13.46 -1.08
CA ILE A 35 15.17 14.66 -1.68
C ILE A 35 13.74 14.75 -1.17
N ASN A 36 13.54 15.56 -0.14
CA ASN A 36 12.21 15.84 0.37
C ASN A 36 11.66 17.07 -0.35
N HIS A 37 10.76 16.84 -1.30
CA HIS A 37 10.02 17.90 -1.98
C HIS A 37 8.81 18.39 -1.17
N LYS A 38 8.51 17.73 -0.04
CA LYS A 38 7.32 17.96 0.76
C LYS A 38 7.68 18.60 2.10
N ASN A 39 6.80 19.45 2.63
CA ASN A 39 7.00 20.14 3.90
C ASN A 39 6.73 19.24 5.12
N ASP A 40 6.03 18.12 4.93
CA ASP A 40 5.73 17.14 5.98
C ASP A 40 6.57 15.86 5.80
N GLU A 41 7.24 15.45 6.88
CA GLU A 41 8.00 14.20 6.93
C GLU A 41 7.08 12.99 6.78
N ASN A 42 5.87 13.03 7.35
CA ASN A 42 4.94 11.90 7.28
C ASN A 42 4.48 11.63 5.84
N GLU A 43 4.28 12.69 5.06
CA GLU A 43 3.91 12.59 3.66
C GLU A 43 5.05 11.98 2.84
N ALA A 44 6.31 12.39 3.10
CA ALA A 44 7.48 11.80 2.47
C ALA A 44 7.69 10.32 2.82
N ILE A 45 7.39 9.93 4.06
CA ILE A 45 7.42 8.53 4.51
C ILE A 45 6.32 7.71 3.82
N ALA A 46 5.12 8.26 3.67
CA ALA A 46 4.00 7.61 2.99
C ALA A 46 4.29 7.39 1.48
N ASP A 47 4.88 8.39 0.82
CA ASP A 47 5.36 8.25 -0.56
C ASP A 47 6.40 7.13 -0.66
N LEU A 48 7.41 7.13 0.23
CA LEU A 48 8.44 6.11 0.24
C LEU A 48 7.87 4.70 0.46
N TYR A 49 6.88 4.57 1.35
CA TYR A 49 6.19 3.31 1.58
C TYR A 49 5.49 2.83 0.30
N SER A 50 4.79 3.73 -0.39
CA SER A 50 4.12 3.43 -1.65
C SER A 50 5.12 2.94 -2.71
N ASP A 51 6.26 3.63 -2.85
CA ASP A 51 7.33 3.22 -3.77
C ASP A 51 7.91 1.84 -3.44
N LEU A 52 8.12 1.53 -2.16
CA LEU A 52 8.63 0.22 -1.71
C LEU A 52 7.64 -0.93 -1.98
N VAL A 53 6.34 -0.67 -1.82
CA VAL A 53 5.30 -1.65 -2.14
C VAL A 53 5.25 -1.90 -3.65
N LEU A 54 5.39 -0.87 -4.47
CA LEU A 54 5.31 -1.00 -5.94
C LEU A 54 6.59 -1.59 -6.55
N ASP A 55 7.75 -1.37 -5.95
CA ASP A 55 9.02 -1.83 -6.51
C ASP A 55 9.32 -3.31 -6.18
N VAL A 56 9.45 -4.12 -7.24
CA VAL A 56 9.68 -5.58 -7.17
C VAL A 56 11.02 -5.97 -6.54
N ARG A 57 11.97 -5.04 -6.45
CA ARG A 57 13.29 -5.28 -5.85
C ARG A 57 13.23 -5.41 -4.33
N PHE A 58 12.13 -4.97 -3.71
CA PHE A 58 11.96 -5.00 -2.27
C PHE A 58 10.91 -6.03 -1.86
N ALA A 59 11.27 -6.79 -0.84
CA ALA A 59 10.43 -7.78 -0.19
C ALA A 59 10.00 -7.27 1.18
N LEU A 60 8.73 -7.51 1.51
CA LEU A 60 8.19 -7.22 2.84
C LEU A 60 8.08 -8.52 3.63
N SER A 61 8.80 -8.59 4.74
CA SER A 61 8.75 -9.70 5.70
C SER A 61 7.41 -9.71 6.45
N THR A 62 6.99 -10.89 6.93
CA THR A 62 5.82 -11.06 7.80
C THR A 62 5.88 -10.26 9.10
N LYS A 63 7.08 -9.79 9.49
CA LYS A 63 7.31 -8.93 10.66
C LYS A 63 7.18 -7.43 10.38
N GLY A 64 6.82 -7.04 9.15
CA GLY A 64 6.78 -5.63 8.72
C GLY A 64 8.17 -5.02 8.50
N GLU A 65 9.14 -5.85 8.11
CA GLU A 65 10.52 -5.43 7.83
C GLU A 65 10.81 -5.56 6.34
N TRP A 66 11.55 -4.60 5.79
CA TRP A 66 11.90 -4.50 4.39
C TRP A 66 13.30 -5.02 4.11
N ALA A 67 13.47 -5.70 2.99
CA ALA A 67 14.77 -6.14 2.49
C ALA A 67 14.75 -6.26 0.97
N LEU A 68 15.87 -6.70 0.40
CA LEU A 68 15.94 -6.99 -1.03
C LEU A 68 15.27 -8.32 -1.34
N SER A 69 14.57 -8.40 -2.47
CA SER A 69 13.92 -9.61 -2.99
C SER A 69 14.89 -10.79 -3.20
N ASP A 70 16.17 -10.47 -3.41
CA ASP A 70 17.24 -11.43 -3.64
C ASP A 70 17.75 -12.09 -2.34
N ASP A 71 17.36 -11.58 -1.17
CA ASP A 71 17.72 -12.21 0.10
C ASP A 71 16.86 -13.48 0.33
N SER A 72 17.45 -14.66 0.08
CA SER A 72 16.85 -15.99 0.35
C SER A 72 16.34 -16.23 1.77
N LYS A 73 16.57 -15.29 2.70
CA LYS A 73 16.21 -15.41 4.11
C LYS A 73 14.82 -14.86 4.43
N ILE A 74 14.14 -14.25 3.47
CA ILE A 74 12.93 -13.46 3.73
C ILE A 74 11.77 -14.00 2.91
N GLU A 75 10.71 -14.40 3.61
CA GLU A 75 9.43 -14.71 2.99
C GLU A 75 8.78 -13.39 2.55
N ASP A 76 8.85 -13.12 1.25
CA ASP A 76 8.23 -11.95 0.66
C ASP A 76 6.70 -12.10 0.65
N VAL A 77 6.03 -11.32 1.50
CA VAL A 77 4.57 -11.29 1.59
C VAL A 77 3.95 -10.81 0.27
N LYS A 78 4.67 -10.00 -0.53
CA LYS A 78 4.18 -9.51 -1.84
C LYS A 78 4.03 -10.65 -2.86
N LYS A 79 4.93 -11.65 -2.83
CA LYS A 79 4.88 -12.82 -3.73
C LYS A 79 3.69 -13.75 -3.48
N LYS A 80 2.98 -13.62 -2.35
CA LYS A 80 1.78 -14.43 -2.08
C LYS A 80 0.55 -13.98 -2.87
N PHE A 81 0.59 -12.77 -3.45
CA PHE A 81 -0.45 -12.22 -4.33
C PHE A 81 -0.15 -12.39 -5.81
N ASP A 82 1.04 -12.90 -6.16
CA ASP A 82 1.35 -13.39 -7.50
C ASP A 82 0.50 -14.64 -7.74
N SER A 83 -0.75 -14.41 -8.11
CA SER A 83 -1.70 -15.42 -8.53
C SER A 83 -1.04 -16.15 -9.68
N LYS A 84 -0.52 -17.35 -9.40
CA LYS A 84 0.00 -18.24 -10.44
C LYS A 84 -1.03 -18.22 -11.57
N PRO A 85 -0.65 -17.96 -12.83
CA PRO A 85 -1.57 -18.13 -13.93
C PRO A 85 -2.05 -19.57 -13.81
N ILE A 86 -3.34 -19.74 -13.50
CA ILE A 86 -4.01 -21.02 -13.61
C ILE A 86 -3.74 -21.41 -15.05
N LYS A 87 -2.83 -22.36 -15.25
CA LYS A 87 -2.66 -23.00 -16.54
C LYS A 87 -4.02 -23.63 -16.77
N ASN A 88 -4.86 -22.97 -17.54
CA ASN A 88 -6.02 -23.58 -18.17
C ASN A 88 -5.43 -24.69 -19.02
N LYS A 89 -5.28 -25.85 -18.39
CA LYS A 89 -4.97 -27.09 -19.06
C LYS A 89 -6.26 -27.33 -19.82
N THR A 90 -6.27 -26.97 -21.10
CA THR A 90 -7.27 -27.45 -22.04
C THR A 90 -7.13 -28.96 -22.02
N ILE A 91 -7.91 -29.59 -21.16
CA ILE A 91 -8.03 -31.03 -21.05
C ILE A 91 -8.97 -31.39 -22.20
N GLU A 92 -8.39 -31.81 -23.33
CA GLU A 92 -9.09 -32.72 -24.23
C GLU A 92 -9.28 -34.03 -23.45
N THR A 93 -10.49 -34.28 -22.96
CA THR A 93 -10.92 -35.63 -22.56
C THR A 93 -12.32 -35.85 -23.09
N ASP A 94 -12.37 -36.58 -24.20
CA ASP A 94 -13.50 -37.40 -24.59
C ASP A 94 -13.48 -38.67 -23.73
N ASP A 95 -14.67 -39.03 -23.24
CA ASP A 95 -15.10 -40.30 -22.70
C ASP A 95 -14.52 -40.87 -21.37
N GLU A 96 -15.43 -40.82 -20.38
CA GLU A 96 -16.04 -41.99 -19.72
C GLU A 96 -15.57 -42.41 -18.29
N ILE A 97 -16.50 -42.13 -17.34
CA ILE A 97 -16.96 -42.89 -16.13
C ILE A 97 -15.95 -43.12 -14.97
N GLU A 98 -16.28 -43.00 -13.68
CA GLU A 98 -17.52 -42.84 -12.91
C GLU A 98 -17.13 -42.41 -11.47
N ASP A 99 -18.13 -42.03 -10.67
CA ASP A 99 -18.18 -42.02 -9.19
C ASP A 99 -17.99 -40.72 -8.38
N LYS A 100 -19.09 -39.93 -8.38
CA LYS A 100 -20.03 -39.79 -7.23
C LYS A 100 -19.67 -38.88 -6.03
N ILE A 101 -20.41 -37.75 -5.98
CA ILE A 101 -20.97 -36.99 -4.81
C ILE A 101 -19.97 -36.15 -3.99
N SER A 102 -20.21 -34.89 -3.62
CA SER A 102 -21.46 -34.14 -3.39
C SER A 102 -21.41 -32.70 -3.92
N GLU A 103 -22.56 -32.24 -4.42
CA GLU A 103 -22.95 -30.84 -4.46
C GLU A 103 -22.89 -30.24 -3.05
N ASP A 104 -22.21 -29.10 -2.91
CA ASP A 104 -22.71 -28.04 -2.03
C ASP A 104 -22.57 -26.73 -2.83
N GLU A 105 -23.71 -26.32 -3.37
CA GLU A 105 -23.93 -25.04 -4.00
C GLU A 105 -23.96 -23.98 -2.89
N ASP A 106 -22.81 -23.39 -2.56
CA ASP A 106 -22.84 -22.13 -1.80
C ASP A 106 -23.02 -20.97 -2.79
N ASP A 107 -24.27 -20.86 -3.23
CA ASP A 107 -24.87 -19.70 -3.87
C ASP A 107 -24.90 -18.53 -2.86
N GLU A 108 -23.74 -17.93 -2.59
CA GLU A 108 -23.66 -16.66 -1.86
C GLU A 108 -24.06 -15.51 -2.79
N ASN A 109 -25.38 -15.36 -2.91
CA ASN A 109 -26.16 -14.21 -3.33
C ASN A 109 -25.41 -12.86 -3.28
N PRO A 110 -25.05 -12.24 -4.42
CA PRO A 110 -24.48 -10.90 -4.46
C PRO A 110 -25.58 -9.83 -4.48
N GLU A 111 -26.37 -9.74 -3.42
CA GLU A 111 -27.38 -8.68 -3.26
C GLU A 111 -27.22 -8.02 -1.88
N ILE A 112 -27.24 -6.69 -1.90
CA ILE A 112 -27.24 -5.72 -0.79
C ILE A 112 -25.87 -5.08 -0.48
N TYR A 113 -25.46 -4.15 -1.33
CA TYR A 113 -24.71 -2.95 -0.93
C TYR A 113 -25.50 -1.73 -1.39
N ASP A 114 -26.44 -1.26 -0.57
CA ASP A 114 -27.14 0.01 -0.85
C ASP A 114 -27.64 0.71 0.42
N ASP A 115 -26.82 0.75 1.49
CA ASP A 115 -27.21 1.53 2.69
C ASP A 115 -26.04 2.10 3.51
N LEU A 116 -24.96 2.54 2.83
CA LEU A 116 -23.84 3.27 3.48
C LEU A 116 -23.62 4.67 2.91
N PHE A 117 -24.58 5.23 2.18
CA PHE A 117 -24.67 6.66 1.92
C PHE A 117 -25.60 7.30 2.94
N VAL A 118 -25.07 7.55 4.14
CA VAL A 118 -25.65 8.60 4.99
C VAL A 118 -25.06 9.91 4.47
N GLU A 119 -25.87 10.69 3.76
CA GLU A 119 -25.62 12.12 3.58
C GLU A 119 -25.59 12.74 4.98
N GLU A 120 -24.40 13.03 5.49
CA GLU A 120 -24.24 13.91 6.65
C GLU A 120 -24.66 15.30 6.16
N GLU A 121 -25.88 15.71 6.50
CA GLU A 121 -26.39 17.07 6.27
C GLU A 121 -25.35 18.07 6.77
N GLU A 122 -24.85 18.90 5.84
CA GLU A 122 -24.10 20.11 6.15
C GLU A 122 -24.97 21.02 7.03
N ASP A 123 -24.73 21.00 8.34
CA ASP A 123 -25.16 22.09 9.23
C ASP A 123 -24.27 23.31 8.96
N ASP A 124 -24.52 23.97 7.83
CA ASP A 124 -24.05 25.32 7.52
C ASP A 124 -24.76 26.32 8.43
N SER A 125 -24.36 26.35 9.69
CA SER A 125 -24.65 27.48 10.57
C SER A 125 -23.43 28.41 10.60
N THR A 126 -23.12 28.97 9.44
CA THR A 126 -22.28 30.16 9.28
C THR A 126 -22.93 31.36 10.00
N SER A 127 -22.69 31.49 11.31
CA SER A 127 -23.05 32.69 12.08
C SER A 127 -21.98 33.76 11.89
N ILE A 128 -22.07 34.49 10.78
CA ILE A 128 -21.30 35.71 10.55
C ILE A 128 -21.84 36.79 11.49
N TYR A 129 -21.15 37.04 12.61
CA TYR A 129 -21.38 38.26 13.38
C TYR A 129 -20.79 39.43 12.60
N TYR A 130 -21.64 40.11 11.84
CA TYR A 130 -21.37 41.50 11.44
C TYR A 130 -21.46 42.35 12.71
N ASN A 131 -20.31 42.65 13.32
CA ASN A 131 -20.19 43.87 14.10
C ASN A 131 -19.94 45.00 13.08
N GLU A 132 -21.02 45.43 12.42
CA GLU A 132 -21.16 46.80 11.94
C GLU A 132 -21.58 47.63 13.15
N ASP A 133 -20.61 48.40 13.67
CA ASP A 133 -20.72 49.56 14.56
C ASP A 133 -19.30 49.68 15.16
N GLU A 134 -18.57 50.78 15.13
CA GLU A 134 -18.87 52.16 14.78
C GLU A 134 -17.51 52.85 14.69
N ASP A 135 -17.49 53.98 14.00
CA ASP A 135 -16.40 54.91 13.86
C ASP A 135 -15.75 55.37 15.20
N GLU A 136 -14.62 56.06 15.04
CA GLU A 136 -14.00 56.98 16.00
C GLU A 136 -13.20 56.40 17.18
N ASN A 137 -11.87 56.42 17.03
CA ASN A 137 -11.12 57.39 17.82
C ASN A 137 -9.80 57.79 17.15
N MET A 138 -9.65 59.12 17.00
CA MET A 138 -8.37 59.81 16.92
C MET A 138 -7.55 59.62 18.21
#